data_AF-A0A7C4UHN4-F1
#
_entry.id   AF-A0A7C4UHN4-F1
#
_cell.length_a   1.000
_cell.length_b   1.000
_cell.length_c   1.000
_cell.angle_alpha   90.00
_cell.angle_beta   90.00
_cell.angle_gamma   90.00
#
_symmetry.space_group_name_H-M   'P 1'
#
loop_
_entity.id
_entity.type
_entity.pdbx_description
1 polymer ?
#
loop_
_entity_poly.entity_id
_entity_poly.type
_entity_poly.pdbx_seq_one_letter_code
_entity_poly.pdbx_strand_id
1 'polypeptide(L)'
;MLKHLYTLAAAVVVTVGLAGAVRACEPNCVMKKVTQIEWVTTWETRREPYQKNFTLYDDCGRPYTVERTCYRDVKVPVRKPVPVEKWIKVCY
;
A
#
# COMPACT_ATOMS: atom_id res chain seq x y z
N MET A 1 -23.63 -0.50 76.16
CA MET A 1 -24.74 -1.47 76.11
C MET A 1 -26.04 -0.71 75.87
N LEU A 2 -26.60 -0.77 74.66
CA LEU A 2 -28.04 -0.65 74.43
C LEU A 2 -28.33 -1.22 73.04
N LYS A 3 -29.29 -2.13 73.00
CA LYS A 3 -29.74 -2.88 71.82
C LYS A 3 -30.59 -1.95 70.94
N HIS A 4 -30.64 -2.21 69.63
CA HIS A 4 -31.89 -2.52 68.92
C HIS A 4 -31.66 -2.59 67.40
N LEU A 5 -31.92 -3.78 66.86
CA LEU A 5 -32.18 -4.06 65.46
C LEU A 5 -33.29 -3.14 64.93
N TYR A 6 -33.17 -2.68 63.69
CA TYR A 6 -34.33 -2.51 62.80
C TYR A 6 -33.94 -2.76 61.34
N THR A 7 -34.45 -3.89 60.84
CA THR A 7 -34.50 -4.35 59.46
C THR A 7 -35.49 -3.49 58.67
N LEU A 8 -35.11 -2.92 57.53
CA LEU A 8 -36.05 -2.53 56.48
C LEU A 8 -35.43 -2.78 55.10
N ALA A 9 -36.01 -3.77 54.42
CA ALA A 9 -35.75 -4.14 53.04
C ALA A 9 -36.28 -3.06 52.09
N ALA A 10 -35.47 -2.62 51.14
CA ALA A 10 -35.89 -1.76 50.04
C ALA A 10 -35.95 -2.56 48.73
N ALA A 11 -37.13 -2.58 48.14
CA ALA A 11 -37.52 -3.37 46.98
C ALA A 11 -36.73 -3.01 45.71
N VAL A 12 -36.26 -4.05 45.00
CA VAL A 12 -35.68 -3.92 43.65
C VAL A 12 -36.84 -3.89 42.65
N VAL A 13 -37.10 -2.72 42.07
CA VAL A 13 -38.06 -2.55 40.97
C VAL A 13 -37.42 -3.08 39.69
N VAL A 14 -37.91 -4.23 39.20
CA VAL A 14 -37.52 -4.77 37.90
C VAL A 14 -38.31 -4.03 36.82
N THR A 15 -37.67 -3.05 36.17
CA THR A 15 -38.20 -2.44 34.95
C THR A 15 -38.01 -3.42 33.79
N VAL A 16 -39.09 -4.09 33.37
CA VAL A 16 -39.12 -4.84 32.11
C VAL A 16 -39.13 -3.84 30.96
N GLY A 17 -37.93 -3.48 30.50
CA GLY A 17 -37.75 -2.71 29.27
C GLY A 17 -38.15 -3.57 28.08
N LEU A 18 -39.24 -3.20 27.43
CA LEU A 18 -39.62 -3.76 26.13
C LEU A 18 -38.53 -3.35 25.12
N ALA A 19 -37.58 -4.25 24.85
CA ALA A 19 -36.61 -4.06 23.80
C ALA A 19 -37.33 -4.16 22.45
N GLY A 20 -37.76 -3.02 21.92
CA GLY A 20 -38.17 -2.92 20.52
C GLY A 20 -36.98 -3.33 19.66
N ALA A 21 -37.10 -4.47 18.97
CA ALA A 21 -36.12 -4.89 17.98
C ALA A 21 -36.18 -3.93 16.79
N VAL A 22 -35.37 -2.86 16.84
CA VAL A 22 -35.04 -2.07 15.66
C VAL A 22 -34.25 -3.01 14.74
N ARG A 23 -34.93 -3.61 13.75
CA ARG A 23 -34.25 -4.23 12.63
C ARG A 23 -33.60 -3.10 11.84
N ALA A 24 -32.33 -2.82 12.13
CA ALA A 24 -31.50 -2.10 11.20
C ALA A 24 -31.57 -2.87 9.87
N CYS A 25 -32.10 -2.23 8.82
CA CYS A 25 -32.05 -2.78 7.48
C CYS A 25 -30.57 -2.98 7.16
N GLU A 26 -30.11 -4.23 7.07
CA GLU A 26 -28.73 -4.48 6.64
C GLU A 26 -28.59 -3.92 5.23
N PRO A 27 -27.60 -3.03 4.99
CA PRO A 27 -27.46 -2.42 3.68
C PRO A 27 -27.22 -3.54 2.65
N ASN A 28 -27.94 -3.49 1.53
CA ASN A 28 -27.87 -4.53 0.52
C ASN A 28 -26.52 -4.40 -0.19
N CYS A 29 -25.59 -5.28 0.16
CA CYS A 29 -24.22 -5.24 -0.37
C CYS A 29 -24.01 -6.27 -1.48
N VAL A 30 -23.53 -5.80 -2.64
CA VAL A 30 -23.19 -6.63 -3.80
C VAL A 30 -21.70 -6.44 -4.13
N MET A 31 -21.01 -7.53 -4.48
CA MET A 31 -19.64 -7.47 -4.96
C MET A 31 -19.64 -7.07 -6.45
N LYS A 32 -18.96 -5.98 -6.78
CA LYS A 32 -18.78 -5.52 -8.16
C LYS A 32 -17.32 -5.63 -8.56
N LYS A 33 -17.05 -6.17 -9.75
CA LYS A 33 -15.72 -6.17 -10.36
C LYS A 33 -15.45 -4.79 -10.96
N VAL A 34 -14.34 -4.17 -10.57
CA VAL A 34 -13.92 -2.86 -11.07
C VAL A 34 -12.47 -2.93 -11.50
N THR A 35 -12.16 -2.31 -12.64
CA THR A 35 -10.78 -2.13 -13.10
C THR A 35 -10.23 -0.85 -12.48
N GLN A 36 -9.20 -0.97 -11.66
CA GLN A 36 -8.46 0.14 -11.07
C GLN A 36 -7.08 0.22 -11.69
N ILE A 37 -6.61 1.44 -12.01
CA ILE A 37 -5.23 1.64 -12.45
C ILE A 37 -4.33 1.68 -11.22
N GLU A 38 -3.33 0.80 -11.20
CA GLU A 38 -2.27 0.80 -10.20
C GLU A 38 -0.92 1.12 -10.82
N TRP A 39 -0.06 1.79 -10.05
CA TRP A 39 1.29 2.12 -10.47
C TRP A 39 2.25 1.01 -10.03
N VAL A 40 2.80 0.29 -11.00
CA VAL A 40 3.76 -0.79 -10.75
C VAL A 40 5.14 -0.35 -11.18
N THR A 41 6.15 -0.59 -10.34
CA THR A 41 7.56 -0.37 -10.71
C THR A 41 8.07 -1.55 -11.52
N THR A 42 8.46 -1.30 -12.76
CA THR A 42 9.10 -2.28 -13.65
C THR A 42 10.54 -1.85 -13.92
N TRP A 43 11.44 -2.82 -14.08
CA TRP A 43 12.84 -2.56 -14.43
C TRP A 43 13.01 -2.60 -15.95
N GLU A 44 13.45 -1.49 -16.52
CA GLU A 44 13.76 -1.40 -17.95
C GLU A 44 15.27 -1.25 -18.16
N THR A 45 15.79 -1.88 -19.21
CA THR A 45 17.17 -1.70 -19.62
C THR A 45 17.28 -0.45 -20.47
N ARG A 46 18.11 0.52 -20.05
CA ARG A 46 18.43 1.73 -20.80
C ARG A 46 19.91 1.76 -21.13
N ARG A 47 20.23 2.21 -22.34
CA ARG A 47 21.60 2.37 -22.80
C ARG A 47 22.07 3.79 -22.47
N GLU A 48 23.02 3.90 -21.56
CA GLU A 48 23.54 5.19 -21.09
C GLU A 48 24.97 5.42 -21.58
N PRO A 49 25.29 6.61 -22.12
CA PRO A 49 26.66 6.97 -22.45
C PRO A 49 27.47 7.23 -21.18
N TYR A 50 28.73 6.84 -21.18
CA TYR A 50 29.70 7.19 -20.15
C TYR A 50 31.06 7.45 -20.77
N GLN A 51 31.84 8.34 -20.14
CA GLN A 51 33.20 8.60 -20.58
C GLN A 51 34.17 7.62 -19.93
N LYS A 52 35.09 7.08 -20.73
CA LYS A 52 36.16 6.22 -20.25
C LYS A 52 37.49 6.67 -20.84
N ASN A 53 38.48 6.76 -19.98
CA ASN A 53 39.85 7.02 -20.37
C ASN A 53 40.51 5.73 -20.83
N PHE A 54 41.13 5.78 -22.00
CA PHE A 54 41.94 4.71 -22.56
C PHE A 54 43.38 5.20 -22.67
N THR A 55 44.30 4.40 -22.14
CA THR A 55 45.73 4.59 -22.40
C THR A 55 46.07 3.87 -23.69
N LEU A 56 46.52 4.62 -24.69
CA LEU A 56 46.99 4.13 -25.98
C LEU A 56 48.48 4.44 -26.12
N TYR A 57 49.14 3.81 -27.08
CA TYR A 57 50.57 4.00 -27.36
C TYR A 57 50.74 4.50 -28.78
N ASP A 58 51.61 5.49 -28.98
CA ASP A 58 51.99 5.97 -30.32
C ASP A 58 53.01 5.02 -30.99
N ASP A 59 53.39 5.33 -32.23
CA ASP A 59 54.38 4.53 -32.97
C ASP A 59 55.77 4.52 -32.29
N CYS A 60 56.04 5.48 -31.40
CA CYS A 60 57.26 5.55 -30.59
C CYS A 60 57.13 4.83 -29.24
N GLY A 61 55.98 4.21 -28.93
CA GLY A 61 55.71 3.55 -27.66
C GLY A 61 55.44 4.48 -26.48
N ARG A 62 55.13 5.77 -26.73
CA ARG A 62 54.79 6.73 -25.67
C ARG A 62 53.30 6.63 -25.35
N PRO A 63 52.93 6.51 -24.05
CA PRO A 63 51.54 6.43 -23.67
C PRO A 63 50.85 7.80 -23.80
N TYR A 64 49.62 7.81 -24.30
CA TYR A 64 48.73 8.97 -24.30
C TYR A 64 47.32 8.57 -23.87
N THR A 65 46.61 9.49 -23.23
CA THR A 65 45.25 9.26 -22.72
C THR A 65 44.23 9.82 -23.71
N VAL A 66 43.26 9.00 -24.10
CA VAL A 66 42.12 9.41 -24.90
C VAL A 66 40.84 9.16 -24.12
N GLU A 67 39.99 10.17 -24.05
CA GLU A 67 38.63 10.03 -23.56
C GLU A 67 37.72 9.54 -24.69
N ARG A 68 37.02 8.43 -24.49
CA ARG A 68 36.04 7.90 -25.45
C ARG A 68 34.69 7.70 -24.78
N THR A 69 33.65 8.11 -25.48
CA THR A 69 32.27 7.81 -25.08
C THR A 69 31.97 6.34 -25.35
N CYS A 70 31.74 5.61 -24.28
CA CYS A 70 31.31 4.23 -24.29
C CYS A 70 29.83 4.15 -23.89
N TYR A 71 29.20 2.98 -24.08
CA TYR A 71 27.82 2.77 -23.68
C TYR A 71 27.72 1.58 -22.73
N ARG A 72 26.84 1.69 -21.74
CA ARG A 72 26.51 0.60 -20.81
C ARG A 72 25.01 0.44 -20.70
N ASP A 73 24.60 -0.80 -20.47
CA ASP A 73 23.20 -1.13 -20.19
C ASP A 73 22.95 -1.02 -18.68
N VAL A 74 22.03 -0.15 -18.30
CA VAL A 74 21.65 0.12 -16.91
C VAL A 74 20.19 -0.25 -16.72
N LYS A 75 19.90 -0.98 -15.64
CA LYS A 75 18.52 -1.27 -15.23
C LYS A 75 17.97 -0.08 -14.45
N VAL A 76 16.95 0.57 -14.99
CA VAL A 76 16.32 1.75 -14.39
C VAL A 76 14.89 1.40 -13.95
N PRO A 77 14.48 1.73 -12.72
CA PRO A 77 13.11 1.52 -12.28
C PRO A 77 12.20 2.57 -12.93
N VAL A 78 11.13 2.11 -13.59
CA VAL A 78 10.12 2.95 -14.24
C VAL A 78 8.75 2.59 -13.70
N ARG A 79 7.93 3.59 -13.39
CA ARG A 79 6.54 3.39 -12.96
C ARG A 79 5.63 3.29 -14.18
N LYS A 80 4.87 2.21 -14.28
CA LYS A 80 3.88 2.00 -15.35
C LYS A 80 2.48 1.85 -14.77
N PRO A 81 1.46 2.45 -15.40
CA PRO A 81 0.07 2.20 -15.03
C PRO A 81 -0.34 0.81 -15.54
N VAL A 82 -0.83 -0.03 -14.64
CA VAL A 82 -1.33 -1.37 -14.95
C VAL A 82 -2.80 -1.45 -14.52
N PRO A 83 -3.71 -1.90 -15.40
CA PRO A 83 -5.09 -2.16 -15.00
C PRO A 83 -5.14 -3.42 -14.13
N VAL A 84 -5.65 -3.29 -12.92
CA VAL A 84 -5.85 -4.39 -11.98
C VAL A 84 -7.34 -4.54 -11.71
N GLU A 85 -7.84 -5.76 -11.82
CA GLU A 85 -9.23 -6.07 -11.52
C GLU A 85 -9.39 -6.35 -10.02
N LYS A 86 -10.29 -5.61 -9.36
CA LYS A 86 -10.61 -5.81 -7.95
C LYS A 86 -12.09 -6.00 -7.74
N TRP A 87 -12.42 -6.84 -6.77
CA TRP A 87 -13.77 -7.00 -6.28
C TRP A 87 -14.01 -6.02 -5.15
N ILE A 88 -14.91 -5.06 -5.34
CA ILE A 88 -15.30 -4.09 -4.32
C ILE A 88 -16.70 -4.41 -3.81
N LYS A 89 -16.90 -4.30 -2.49
CA LYS A 89 -18.21 -4.41 -1.86
C LYS A 89 -18.94 -3.07 -1.99
N VAL A 90 -20.03 -3.04 -2.75
CA VAL A 90 -20.87 -1.85 -2.92
C VAL A 90 -22.18 -2.08 -2.18
N CYS A 91 -22.51 -1.19 -1.25
CA CYS A 91 -23.73 -1.28 -0.45
C CYS A 91 -24.65 -0.11 -0.79
N TYR A 92 -25.94 -0.39 -0.96
CA TYR A 92 -26.99 0.58 -1.26
C TYR A 92 -27.97 0.70 -0.09
#